data_AF-A0A357VAS1-F1
#
_entry.id   AF-A0A357VAS1-F1
#
_cell.length_a   1.000
_cell.length_b   1.000
_cell.length_c   1.000
_cell.angle_alpha   90.00
_cell.angle_beta   90.00
_cell.angle_gamma   90.00
#
_symmetry.space_group_name_H-M   'P 1'
#
loop_
_entity.id
_entity.type
_entity.pdbx_description
1 polymer ?
#
loop_
_entity_poly.entity_id
_entity_poly.type
_entity_poly.pdbx_seq_one_letter_code
_entity_poly.pdbx_strand_id
1 'polypeptide(L)'
;AIYSKTGGSLGIGFAIPSNMVRAVVNGVVKGGRLVRPWIGAAGRPVTTDIANSLGLDRPGGFIIEDVYPASAADRAGIKRGDIILAVNGHEVRDTTALKFRVATTPLGETVPLRIWRQGRLEALKLEIEAPVEFPARNKSELAGRHPLTGAVVVNMSPALGDELGVDTFKRGVMVLQIRR
;
A
#
# COMPACT_ATOMS: atom_id res chain seq x y z
N ALA A 1 9.60 -10.84 -16.52
CA ALA A 1 10.40 -11.19 -17.72
C ALA A 1 10.30 -10.03 -18.71
N ILE A 2 11.40 -9.64 -19.37
CA ILE A 2 11.28 -8.83 -20.59
C ILE A 2 10.77 -9.76 -21.67
N TYR A 3 9.67 -9.38 -22.32
CA TYR A 3 9.10 -10.14 -23.42
C TYR A 3 9.98 -9.94 -24.66
N SER A 4 10.92 -10.86 -24.90
CA SER A 4 11.71 -10.89 -26.13
C SER A 4 10.96 -11.69 -27.18
N LYS A 5 10.69 -11.09 -28.34
CA LYS A 5 10.03 -11.78 -29.47
C LYS A 5 10.81 -12.99 -30.00
N THR A 6 12.08 -13.14 -29.62
CA THR A 6 12.98 -14.20 -30.10
C THR A 6 13.38 -15.21 -29.00
N GLY A 7 12.95 -15.01 -27.75
CA GLY A 7 13.35 -15.88 -26.62
C GLY A 7 14.83 -15.81 -26.21
N GLY A 8 15.64 -14.95 -26.85
CA GLY A 8 17.06 -14.78 -26.54
C GLY A 8 17.30 -14.08 -25.20
N SER A 9 18.28 -14.58 -24.44
CA SER A 9 18.80 -13.93 -23.23
C SER A 9 19.78 -12.83 -23.61
N LEU A 10 19.52 -11.60 -23.15
CA LEU A 10 20.45 -10.46 -23.28
C LEU A 10 21.57 -10.49 -22.21
N GLY A 11 21.77 -11.62 -21.54
CA GLY A 11 22.71 -11.72 -20.39
C GLY A 11 22.21 -11.05 -19.11
N ILE A 12 20.95 -10.59 -19.08
CA ILE A 12 20.32 -9.97 -17.90
C ILE A 12 19.28 -10.94 -17.33
N GLY A 13 19.58 -11.53 -16.18
CA GLY A 13 18.68 -12.42 -15.43
C GLY A 13 17.93 -11.66 -14.33
N PHE A 14 16.61 -11.81 -14.29
CA PHE A 14 15.78 -11.33 -13.17
C PHE A 14 15.31 -12.53 -12.36
N ALA A 15 15.61 -12.54 -11.06
CA ALA A 15 15.12 -13.55 -10.14
C ALA A 15 14.05 -12.95 -9.22
N ILE A 16 12.96 -13.70 -9.01
CA ILE A 16 11.98 -13.38 -7.97
C ILE A 16 12.52 -13.95 -6.66
N PRO A 17 12.75 -13.12 -5.62
CA PRO A 17 13.26 -13.59 -4.35
C PRO A 17 12.36 -14.66 -3.71
N SER A 18 12.95 -15.70 -3.13
CA SER A 18 12.20 -16.82 -2.54
C SER A 18 11.31 -16.41 -1.36
N ASN A 19 11.69 -15.38 -0.61
CA ASN A 19 10.87 -14.79 0.44
C ASN A 19 9.60 -14.13 -0.12
N MET A 20 9.67 -13.46 -1.28
CA MET A 20 8.51 -12.91 -1.96
C MET A 20 7.57 -14.02 -2.44
N VAL A 21 8.11 -15.09 -3.01
CA VAL A 21 7.31 -16.27 -3.40
C VAL A 21 6.58 -16.86 -2.20
N ARG A 22 7.27 -16.99 -1.05
CA ARG A 22 6.68 -17.50 0.19
C ARG A 22 5.51 -16.62 0.67
N ALA A 23 5.66 -15.30 0.64
CA ALA A 23 4.59 -14.37 1.02
C ALA A 23 3.35 -14.53 0.13
N VAL A 24 3.56 -14.65 -1.19
CA VAL A 24 2.48 -14.87 -2.17
C VAL A 24 1.77 -16.21 -1.95
N VAL A 25 2.53 -17.31 -1.82
CA VAL A 25 1.96 -18.65 -1.62
C VAL A 25 1.14 -18.70 -0.33
N ASN A 26 1.65 -18.11 0.76
CA ASN A 26 0.93 -18.05 2.03
C ASN A 26 -0.40 -17.28 1.91
N GLY A 27 -0.42 -16.20 1.12
CA GLY A 27 -1.65 -15.45 0.84
C GLY A 27 -2.68 -16.27 0.05
N VAL A 28 -2.24 -16.99 -0.98
CA VAL A 28 -3.12 -17.80 -1.85
C VAL A 28 -3.66 -19.03 -1.10
N VAL A 29 -2.84 -19.73 -0.33
CA VAL A 29 -3.26 -20.96 0.40
C VAL A 29 -4.31 -20.64 1.46
N LYS A 30 -4.25 -19.48 2.12
CA LYS A 30 -5.19 -19.11 3.19
C LYS A 30 -6.53 -18.57 2.71
N GLY A 31 -6.68 -18.17 1.45
CA GLY A 31 -7.90 -17.47 1.00
C GLY A 31 -8.19 -17.49 -0.50
N GLY A 32 -7.47 -18.27 -1.32
CA GLY A 32 -7.67 -18.41 -2.76
C GLY A 32 -7.40 -17.15 -3.60
N ARG A 33 -7.16 -16.00 -2.96
CA ARG A 33 -6.92 -14.70 -3.59
C ARG A 33 -5.55 -14.19 -3.18
N LEU A 34 -4.78 -13.70 -4.15
CA LEU A 34 -3.54 -13.01 -3.87
C LEU A 34 -3.86 -11.67 -3.19
N VAL A 35 -3.65 -11.60 -1.88
CA VAL A 35 -3.79 -10.37 -1.11
C VAL A 35 -2.41 -9.74 -0.97
N ARG A 36 -2.28 -8.50 -1.43
CA ARG A 36 -1.01 -7.77 -1.35
C ARG A 36 -0.85 -7.16 0.05
N PRO A 37 0.32 -7.32 0.69
CA PRO A 37 0.63 -6.59 1.92
C PRO A 37 0.43 -5.09 1.77
N TRP A 38 -0.25 -4.49 2.74
CA TRP A 38 -0.65 -3.09 2.74
C TRP A 38 -0.51 -2.51 4.15
N ILE A 39 -0.12 -1.25 4.22
CA ILE A 39 0.12 -0.55 5.49
C ILE A 39 -0.87 0.60 5.72
N GLY A 40 -1.55 1.05 4.66
CA GLY A 40 -2.50 2.16 4.74
C GLY A 40 -1.89 3.54 4.91
N ALA A 41 -0.65 3.73 4.46
CA ALA A 41 -0.03 5.04 4.33
C ALA A 41 0.46 5.26 2.89
N ALA A 42 0.31 6.50 2.42
CA ALA A 42 0.78 6.96 1.12
C ALA A 42 1.67 8.19 1.30
N GLY A 43 2.54 8.40 0.33
CA GLY A 43 3.50 9.50 0.38
C GLY A 43 4.57 9.37 -0.69
N ARG A 44 5.71 10.00 -0.42
CA ARG A 44 6.78 10.15 -1.41
C ARG A 44 8.17 10.01 -0.76
N PRO A 45 9.22 9.73 -1.54
CA PRO A 45 10.56 9.67 -0.99
C PRO A 45 11.01 11.08 -0.56
N VAL A 46 11.83 11.13 0.48
CA VAL A 46 12.43 12.38 0.96
C VAL A 46 13.58 12.78 0.05
N THR A 47 13.48 13.93 -0.59
CA THR A 47 14.55 14.55 -1.37
C THR A 47 15.50 15.32 -0.46
N THR A 48 16.66 15.72 -0.99
CA THR A 48 17.63 16.56 -0.26
C THR A 48 17.02 17.86 0.26
N ASP A 49 16.19 18.53 -0.55
CA ASP A 49 15.54 19.78 -0.14
C ASP A 49 14.55 19.56 1.01
N ILE A 50 13.78 18.46 0.96
CA ILE A 50 12.86 18.07 2.04
C ILE A 50 13.66 17.71 3.30
N ALA A 51 14.76 16.97 3.19
CA ALA A 51 15.59 16.62 4.33
C ALA A 51 16.17 17.86 5.03
N ASN A 52 16.71 18.81 4.26
CA ASN A 52 17.27 20.06 4.77
C ASN A 52 16.21 20.92 5.48
N SER A 53 15.02 21.06 4.89
CA SER A 53 13.92 21.82 5.51
C SER A 53 13.38 21.20 6.81
N LEU A 54 13.54 19.88 6.99
CA LEU A 54 13.05 19.14 8.16
C LEU A 54 14.14 18.85 9.20
N GLY A 55 15.37 19.34 8.98
CA GLY A 55 16.50 19.17 9.90
C GLY A 55 17.01 17.73 9.98
N LEU A 56 16.88 16.95 8.91
CA LEU A 56 17.43 15.60 8.83
C LEU A 56 18.93 15.66 8.50
N ASP A 57 19.74 14.89 9.23
CA ASP A 57 21.19 14.81 8.99
C ASP A 57 21.56 14.29 7.59
N ARG A 58 20.67 13.49 6.98
CA ARG A 58 20.89 12.85 5.68
C ARG A 58 19.60 12.78 4.89
N PRO A 59 19.65 12.96 3.55
CA PRO A 59 18.53 12.64 2.68
C PRO A 59 18.23 11.15 2.74
N GLY A 60 16.96 10.81 2.95
CA GLY A 60 16.51 9.43 3.00
C GLY A 60 15.22 9.28 3.77
N GLY A 61 14.50 8.22 3.46
CA GLY A 61 13.21 7.91 4.04
C GLY A 61 12.04 8.20 3.11
N PHE A 62 10.85 7.94 3.66
CA PHE A 62 9.60 8.08 2.97
C PHE A 62 8.66 8.93 3.82
N ILE A 63 8.34 10.14 3.35
CA ILE A 63 7.46 11.07 4.05
C ILE A 63 6.00 10.70 3.79
N ILE A 64 5.22 10.61 4.87
CA ILE A 64 3.80 10.26 4.84
C ILE A 64 2.97 11.51 4.53
N GLU A 65 2.16 11.43 3.48
CA GLU A 65 1.27 12.50 3.03
C GLU A 65 -0.20 12.22 3.34
N ASP A 66 -0.58 10.94 3.32
CA ASP A 66 -1.93 10.48 3.65
C ASP A 66 -1.88 9.17 4.43
N VAL A 67 -2.81 9.03 5.37
CA VAL A 67 -3.01 7.82 6.19
C VAL A 67 -4.47 7.45 6.08
N TYR A 68 -4.72 6.21 5.67
CA TYR A 68 -6.08 5.73 5.48
C TYR A 68 -6.72 5.43 6.84
N PRO A 69 -7.94 5.93 7.14
CA PRO A 69 -8.60 5.66 8.41
C PRO A 69 -8.81 4.18 8.68
N ALA A 70 -8.70 3.76 9.93
CA ALA A 70 -8.82 2.37 10.39
C ALA A 70 -7.77 1.39 9.82
N SER A 71 -6.77 1.88 9.08
CA SER A 71 -5.65 1.07 8.60
C SER A 71 -4.63 0.75 9.68
N ALA A 72 -3.72 -0.18 9.40
CA ALA A 72 -2.59 -0.48 10.27
C ALA A 72 -1.74 0.76 10.58
N ALA A 73 -1.48 1.65 9.62
CA ALA A 73 -0.74 2.89 9.86
C ALA A 73 -1.48 3.81 10.83
N ASP A 74 -2.80 3.94 10.68
CA ASP A 74 -3.66 4.72 11.58
C ASP A 74 -3.64 4.13 13.00
N ARG A 75 -3.84 2.81 13.13
CA ARG A 75 -3.80 2.10 14.43
C ARG A 75 -2.42 2.12 15.08
N ALA A 76 -1.35 2.13 14.29
CA ALA A 76 0.03 2.29 14.75
C ALA A 76 0.35 3.73 15.19
N GLY A 77 -0.56 4.67 14.96
CA GLY A 77 -0.39 6.08 15.31
C GLY A 77 0.53 6.84 14.35
N ILE A 78 0.71 6.36 13.12
CA ILE A 78 1.42 7.08 12.06
C ILE A 78 0.58 8.27 11.62
N LYS A 79 1.23 9.40 11.38
CA LYS A 79 0.60 10.67 11.03
C LYS A 79 1.20 11.24 9.76
N ARG A 80 0.43 12.11 9.11
CA ARG A 80 0.94 12.95 8.03
C ARG A 80 2.11 13.79 8.52
N GLY A 81 3.18 13.83 7.72
CA GLY A 81 4.43 14.51 8.05
C GLY A 81 5.46 13.61 8.73
N ASP A 82 5.09 12.41 9.18
CA ASP A 82 6.06 11.43 9.64
C ASP A 82 6.95 10.97 8.49
N ILE A 83 8.21 10.66 8.79
CA ILE A 83 9.14 10.11 7.81
C ILE A 83 9.55 8.73 8.27
N ILE A 84 9.25 7.71 7.47
CA ILE A 84 9.72 6.35 7.71
C ILE A 84 11.19 6.27 7.28
N LEU A 85 12.08 6.00 8.23
CA LEU A 85 13.52 5.86 8.02
C LEU A 85 13.96 4.40 7.94
N ALA A 86 13.28 3.51 8.66
CA ALA A 86 13.55 2.08 8.60
C ALA A 86 12.31 1.23 8.89
N VAL A 87 12.28 0.04 8.27
CA VAL A 87 11.26 -0.99 8.47
C VAL A 87 11.99 -2.28 8.84
N ASN A 88 11.61 -2.88 9.97
CA ASN A 88 12.20 -4.12 10.47
C ASN A 88 13.75 -4.06 10.55
N GLY A 89 14.29 -2.95 11.08
CA GLY A 89 15.73 -2.71 11.18
C GLY A 89 16.44 -2.37 9.86
N HIS A 90 15.75 -2.42 8.72
CA HIS A 90 16.33 -2.09 7.42
C HIS A 90 16.00 -0.66 6.99
N GLU A 91 17.02 0.09 6.56
CA GLU A 91 16.84 1.45 6.06
C GLU A 91 15.90 1.51 4.84
N VAL A 92 15.03 2.52 4.85
CA VAL A 92 14.19 2.91 3.72
C VAL A 92 14.81 4.15 3.09
N ARG A 93 15.36 4.00 1.89
CA ARG A 93 15.97 5.13 1.15
C ARG A 93 15.03 5.74 0.14
N ASP A 94 14.12 4.93 -0.41
CA ASP A 94 13.17 5.32 -1.43
C ASP A 94 11.87 4.51 -1.34
N THR A 95 10.93 4.84 -2.22
CA THR A 95 9.63 4.15 -2.34
C THR A 95 9.78 2.67 -2.69
N THR A 96 10.79 2.30 -3.48
CA THR A 96 11.01 0.92 -3.91
C THR A 96 11.46 0.06 -2.73
N ALA A 97 12.36 0.57 -1.90
CA ALA A 97 12.80 -0.06 -0.68
C ALA A 97 11.62 -0.27 0.28
N LEU A 98 10.80 0.75 0.52
CA LEU A 98 9.62 0.61 1.37
C LEU A 98 8.66 -0.48 0.86
N LYS A 99 8.29 -0.41 -0.43
CA LYS A 99 7.41 -1.39 -1.08
C LYS A 99 7.97 -2.80 -0.99
N PHE A 100 9.27 -2.96 -1.21
CA PHE A 100 9.94 -4.26 -1.10
C PHE A 100 9.86 -4.79 0.33
N ARG A 101 10.17 -3.98 1.34
CA ARG A 101 10.11 -4.41 2.75
C ARG A 101 8.70 -4.87 3.12
N VAL A 102 7.69 -4.08 2.79
CA VAL A 102 6.27 -4.42 3.03
C VAL A 102 5.88 -5.70 2.29
N ALA A 103 6.22 -5.83 1.00
CA ALA A 103 5.85 -6.99 0.19
C ALA A 103 6.53 -8.30 0.62
N THR A 104 7.71 -8.22 1.25
CA THR A 104 8.43 -9.38 1.77
C THR A 104 8.04 -9.78 3.18
N THR A 105 7.24 -8.95 3.86
CA THR A 105 6.73 -9.25 5.20
C THR A 105 5.40 -10.00 5.10
N PRO A 106 5.25 -11.13 5.80
CA PRO A 106 3.98 -11.85 5.93
C PRO A 106 2.84 -10.97 6.48
N LEU A 107 1.63 -11.22 5.99
CA LEU A 107 0.40 -10.65 6.57
C LEU A 107 0.22 -11.13 8.03
N GLY A 108 -0.18 -10.20 8.90
CA GLY A 108 -0.33 -10.38 10.35
C GLY A 108 0.97 -10.21 11.14
N GLU A 109 2.11 -10.03 10.48
CA GLU A 109 3.37 -9.79 11.18
C GLU A 109 3.49 -8.34 11.64
N THR A 110 3.90 -8.14 12.89
CA THR A 110 4.18 -6.81 13.44
C THR A 110 5.66 -6.51 13.31
N VAL A 111 5.98 -5.45 12.55
CA VAL A 111 7.35 -4.99 12.32
C VAL A 111 7.64 -3.69 13.06
N PRO A 112 8.86 -3.53 13.62
CA PRO A 112 9.28 -2.25 14.17
C PRO A 112 9.57 -1.25 13.05
N LEU A 113 9.05 -0.04 13.20
CA LEU A 113 9.35 1.11 12.38
C LEU A 113 10.22 2.09 13.14
N ARG A 114 11.20 2.67 12.45
CA ARG A 114 11.91 3.86 12.92
C ARG A 114 11.43 5.04 12.12
N ILE A 115 10.82 6.01 12.78
CA ILE A 115 10.29 7.21 12.17
C ILE A 115 10.98 8.47 12.68
N TRP A 116 10.92 9.53 11.88
CA TRP A 116 11.23 10.89 12.29
C TRP A 116 9.95 11.70 12.36
N ARG A 117 9.71 12.32 13.51
CA ARG A 117 8.53 13.14 13.78
C ARG A 117 8.97 14.38 14.57
N GLN A 118 8.66 15.56 14.03
CA GLN A 118 8.88 16.85 14.70
C GLN A 118 10.30 17.01 15.29
N GLY A 119 11.33 16.59 14.55
CA GLY A 119 12.73 16.74 14.99
C GLY A 119 13.24 15.61 15.91
N ARG A 120 12.47 14.55 16.12
CA ARG A 120 12.82 13.43 17.01
C ARG A 120 12.67 12.08 16.32
N LEU A 121 13.53 11.15 16.72
CA LEU A 121 13.42 9.74 16.34
C LEU A 121 12.42 9.04 17.27
N GLU A 122 11.42 8.39 16.67
CA GLU A 122 10.45 7.56 17.38
C GLU A 122 10.47 6.14 16.80
N ALA A 123 10.14 5.17 17.66
CA ALA A 123 9.94 3.79 17.27
C ALA A 123 8.45 3.43 17.40
N LEU A 124 7.86 2.95 16.31
CA LEU A 124 6.49 2.47 16.27
C LEU A 124 6.46 0.99 15.91
N LYS A 125 5.35 0.32 16.21
CA LYS A 125 5.09 -1.06 15.75
C LYS A 125 3.97 -1.00 14.74
N LEU A 126 4.19 -1.59 13.57
CA LEU A 126 3.24 -1.64 12.48
C LEU A 126 2.90 -3.09 12.17
N GLU A 127 1.63 -3.44 12.23
CA GLU A 127 1.13 -4.73 11.74
C GLU A 127 0.95 -4.66 10.23
N ILE A 128 1.50 -5.61 9.48
CA ILE A 128 1.30 -5.70 8.04
C ILE A 128 -0.02 -6.40 7.77
N GLU A 129 -0.97 -5.71 7.14
CA GLU A 129 -2.32 -6.25 6.91
C GLU A 129 -2.72 -6.21 5.43
N ALA A 130 -3.90 -6.73 5.14
CA ALA A 130 -4.55 -6.57 3.85
C ALA A 130 -5.16 -5.16 3.75
N PRO A 131 -5.34 -4.61 2.54
CA PRO A 131 -6.13 -3.39 2.36
C PRO A 131 -7.50 -3.52 3.05
N VAL A 132 -7.88 -2.53 3.85
CA VAL A 132 -9.12 -2.58 4.63
C VAL A 132 -10.35 -2.41 3.74
N GLU A 133 -11.44 -3.08 4.09
CA GLU A 133 -12.77 -2.89 3.47
C GLU A 133 -13.55 -1.83 4.26
N PHE A 134 -12.97 -0.64 4.36
CA PHE A 134 -13.58 0.52 5.01
C PHE A 134 -13.57 1.72 4.05
N PRO A 135 -14.71 2.40 3.81
CA PRO A 135 -16.07 2.03 4.24
C PRO A 135 -16.56 0.73 3.59
N ALA A 136 -17.60 0.10 4.16
CA ALA A 136 -18.17 -1.11 3.59
C ALA A 136 -18.73 -0.85 2.18
N ARG A 137 -18.47 -1.79 1.27
CA ARG A 137 -18.85 -1.75 -0.16
C ARG A 137 -20.32 -1.42 -0.46
N ASN A 138 -21.28 -1.72 0.42
CA ASN A 138 -22.70 -1.35 0.33
C ASN A 138 -23.27 -1.30 -1.10
N LYS A 139 -23.45 -2.47 -1.72
CA LYS A 139 -24.06 -2.61 -3.05
C LYS A 139 -25.47 -2.02 -3.05
N SER A 140 -25.67 -0.99 -3.84
CA SER A 140 -26.95 -0.29 -3.97
C SER A 140 -27.34 -0.17 -5.43
N GLU A 141 -28.58 -0.45 -5.77
CA GLU A 141 -29.09 -0.19 -7.12
C GLU A 141 -29.73 1.20 -7.15
N LEU A 142 -29.31 2.03 -8.10
CA LEU A 142 -29.86 3.36 -8.27
C LEU A 142 -31.22 3.25 -8.99
N ALA A 143 -32.27 3.66 -8.29
CA ALA A 143 -33.64 3.68 -8.78
C ALA A 143 -34.18 5.10 -8.88
N GLY A 144 -35.17 5.31 -9.75
CA GLY A 144 -35.88 6.59 -9.90
C GLY A 144 -35.83 7.14 -11.32
N ARG A 145 -36.13 8.45 -11.46
CA ARG A 145 -36.11 9.17 -12.74
C ARG A 145 -34.81 9.96 -12.90
N HIS A 146 -33.70 9.26 -13.13
CA HIS A 146 -32.41 9.87 -13.40
C HIS A 146 -31.61 9.05 -14.43
N PRO A 147 -30.58 9.62 -15.08
CA PRO A 147 -29.83 8.91 -16.13
C PRO A 147 -29.11 7.63 -15.68
N LEU A 148 -28.89 7.46 -14.38
CA LEU A 148 -28.19 6.30 -13.80
C LEU A 148 -29.14 5.19 -13.31
N THR A 149 -30.41 5.21 -13.73
CA THR A 149 -31.38 4.19 -13.27
C THR A 149 -30.95 2.81 -13.75
N GLY A 150 -30.97 1.83 -12.85
CA GLY A 150 -30.48 0.47 -13.09
C GLY A 150 -28.97 0.30 -12.89
N ALA A 151 -28.25 1.37 -12.51
CA ALA A 151 -26.84 1.27 -12.14
C ALA A 151 -26.67 0.66 -10.75
N VAL A 152 -25.84 -0.37 -10.64
CA VAL A 152 -25.41 -0.95 -9.36
C VAL A 152 -24.13 -0.25 -8.92
N VAL A 153 -24.21 0.47 -7.81
CA VAL A 153 -23.12 1.24 -7.24
C VAL A 153 -22.59 0.62 -5.96
N VAL A 154 -21.30 0.81 -5.71
CA VAL A 154 -20.60 0.39 -4.49
C VAL A 154 -19.72 1.50 -3.97
N ASN A 155 -19.55 1.56 -2.65
CA ASN A 155 -18.56 2.41 -2.03
C ASN A 155 -17.15 1.91 -2.37
N MET A 156 -16.26 2.84 -2.68
CA MET A 156 -14.84 2.55 -2.83
C MET A 156 -14.19 2.34 -1.48
N SER A 157 -13.45 1.25 -1.37
CA SER A 157 -12.59 0.90 -0.23
C SER A 157 -11.20 0.50 -0.76
N PRO A 158 -10.14 0.55 0.07
CA PRO A 158 -8.81 0.06 -0.31
C PRO A 158 -8.82 -1.40 -0.77
N ALA A 159 -9.59 -2.25 -0.07
CA ALA A 159 -9.80 -3.65 -0.45
C ALA A 159 -10.41 -3.81 -1.84
N LEU A 160 -11.47 -3.05 -2.15
CA LEU A 160 -12.08 -3.07 -3.48
C LEU A 160 -11.15 -2.49 -4.54
N GLY A 161 -10.38 -1.45 -4.18
CA GLY A 161 -9.36 -0.86 -5.04
C GLY A 161 -8.32 -1.88 -5.49
N ASP A 162 -7.74 -2.61 -4.53
CA ASP A 162 -6.77 -3.68 -4.78
C ASP A 162 -7.39 -4.82 -5.61
N GLU A 163 -8.62 -5.22 -5.29
CA GLU A 163 -9.38 -6.24 -6.02
C GLU A 163 -9.58 -5.88 -7.51
N LEU A 164 -9.85 -4.61 -7.81
CA LEU A 164 -10.14 -4.12 -9.15
C LEU A 164 -8.90 -3.57 -9.88
N GLY A 165 -7.71 -3.60 -9.25
CA GLY A 165 -6.48 -3.06 -9.81
C GLY A 165 -6.47 -1.54 -9.96
N VAL A 166 -7.27 -0.85 -9.16
CA VAL A 166 -7.33 0.62 -9.08
C VAL A 166 -6.57 1.11 -7.85
N ASP A 167 -6.22 2.39 -7.85
CA ASP A 167 -5.53 3.01 -6.72
C ASP A 167 -6.33 2.88 -5.41
N THR A 168 -5.70 2.23 -4.41
CA THR A 168 -6.26 1.95 -3.08
C THR A 168 -6.60 3.20 -2.26
N PHE A 169 -6.07 4.37 -2.61
CA PHE A 169 -6.39 5.63 -1.93
C PHE A 169 -7.51 6.42 -2.61
N LYS A 170 -8.04 5.96 -3.75
CA LYS A 170 -9.19 6.60 -4.39
C LYS A 170 -10.44 6.42 -3.54
N ARG A 171 -11.10 7.54 -3.24
CA ARG A 171 -12.36 7.61 -2.50
C ARG A 171 -13.51 7.89 -3.46
N GLY A 172 -14.71 7.45 -3.09
CA GLY A 172 -15.93 7.72 -3.84
C GLY A 172 -16.80 6.48 -4.01
N VAL A 173 -17.54 6.45 -5.12
CA VAL A 173 -18.48 5.39 -5.47
C VAL A 173 -18.12 4.87 -6.85
N MET A 174 -18.23 3.56 -7.05
CA MET A 174 -17.97 2.89 -8.33
C MET A 174 -19.23 2.21 -8.85
N VAL A 175 -19.48 2.33 -10.15
CA VAL A 175 -20.57 1.63 -10.84
C VAL A 175 -20.03 0.27 -11.30
N LEU A 176 -20.59 -0.82 -10.78
CA LEU A 176 -20.20 -2.18 -11.17
C LEU A 176 -20.92 -2.67 -12.42
N GLN A 177 -22.19 -2.30 -12.56
CA GLN A 177 -23.04 -2.77 -13.65
C GLN A 177 -24.12 -1.73 -13.92
N ILE A 178 -24.59 -1.67 -15.16
CA ILE A 178 -25.83 -0.96 -15.53
C ILE A 178 -26.77 -1.99 -16.13
N ARG A 179 -27.88 -2.27 -15.44
CA ARG A 179 -28.98 -3.08 -15.98
C ARG A 179 -29.80 -2.15 -16.87
N ARG A 180 -29.75 -2.40 -18.18
CA ARG A 180 -30.66 -1.78 -19.15
C ARG A 180 -31.92 -2.62 -19.25
#